data_AF-A0A7I4YEJ7-F1
#
_entry.id   AF-A0A7I4YEJ7-F1
#
_cell.length_a   1.000
_cell.length_b   1.000
_cell.length_c   1.000
_cell.angle_alpha   90.00
_cell.angle_beta   90.00
_cell.angle_gamma   90.00
#
_symmetry.space_group_name_H-M   'P 1'
#
loop_
_entity.id
_entity.type
_entity.pdbx_description
1 polymer ?
#
loop_
_entity_poly.entity_id
_entity_poly.type
_entity_poly.pdbx_seq_one_letter_code
_entity_poly.pdbx_strand_id
1 'polypeptide(L)'
;MNCSPTILDEDAVTRLAKEESFEVMDDIDADYENLVQTVTEIASSCRSIAPNHSSRRISASTRALLEKRRNMDRQENHVEYTLLSRLCRQRIAEDHANFARSKLLDEAENRRSLRKAKRKIAEHRLRIPCLKTANGTRCCSIPGMEEILSTFYSALFKSDLLVASKERSAMEETLPFLSPEVRHAIETMPRGKAPGKDGISV
;
A
#
# COMPACT_ATOMS: atom_id res chain seq x y z
N MET A 1 -4.96 -14.97 -7.33
CA MET A 1 -3.51 -14.96 -7.62
C MET A 1 -3.01 -13.54 -7.39
N ASN A 2 -2.16 -13.31 -6.39
CA ASN A 2 -1.63 -11.98 -6.10
C ASN A 2 -0.44 -11.72 -7.04
N CYS A 3 -0.66 -10.98 -8.12
CA CYS A 3 0.44 -10.46 -8.94
C CYS A 3 1.18 -9.39 -8.14
N SER A 4 2.34 -9.75 -7.57
CA SER A 4 3.27 -8.78 -7.01
C SER A 4 3.68 -7.78 -8.10
N PRO A 5 3.72 -6.47 -7.84
CA PRO A 5 4.16 -5.50 -8.84
C PRO A 5 5.59 -5.83 -9.30
N THR A 6 5.86 -5.76 -10.60
CA THR A 6 7.18 -5.98 -11.21
C THR A 6 7.68 -4.70 -11.87
N ILE A 7 9.00 -4.47 -11.88
CA ILE A 7 9.66 -3.36 -12.58
C ILE A 7 10.65 -3.96 -13.59
N LEU A 8 10.80 -3.31 -14.74
CA LEU A 8 11.83 -3.65 -15.72
C LEU A 8 13.19 -3.15 -15.24
N ASP A 9 14.18 -4.02 -15.21
CA ASP A 9 15.57 -3.65 -14.99
C ASP A 9 16.15 -3.05 -16.29
N GLU A 10 16.27 -1.72 -16.35
CA GLU A 10 16.73 -1.00 -17.55
C GLU A 10 18.16 -1.41 -17.98
N ASP A 11 19.05 -1.73 -17.03
CA ASP A 11 20.41 -2.14 -17.32
C ASP A 11 20.44 -3.56 -17.92
N ALA A 12 19.57 -4.45 -17.44
CA ALA A 12 19.41 -5.78 -18.01
C ALA A 12 18.77 -5.72 -19.41
N VAL A 13 17.77 -4.86 -19.62
CA VAL A 13 17.14 -4.64 -20.93
C VAL A 13 18.16 -4.14 -21.95
N THR A 14 18.96 -3.13 -21.59
CA THR A 14 19.97 -2.57 -22.50
C THR A 14 21.10 -3.55 -22.83
N ARG A 15 21.37 -4.52 -21.94
CA ARG A 15 22.30 -5.61 -22.23
C ARG A 15 21.73 -6.62 -23.21
N LEU A 16 20.56 -7.20 -22.92
CA LEU A 16 19.96 -8.23 -23.77
C LEU A 16 19.60 -7.68 -25.15
N ALA A 17 19.11 -6.44 -25.23
CA ALA A 17 18.82 -5.80 -26.51
C ALA A 17 20.07 -5.55 -27.39
N LYS A 18 21.28 -5.59 -26.83
CA LYS A 18 22.54 -5.52 -27.60
C LYS A 18 23.04 -6.88 -28.04
N GLU A 19 22.60 -7.94 -27.37
CA GLU A 19 22.97 -9.33 -27.69
C GLU A 19 22.08 -9.89 -28.80
N GLU A 20 20.84 -9.40 -28.92
CA GLU A 20 19.91 -9.76 -30.01
C GLU A 20 20.26 -9.08 -31.34
N SER A 21 20.28 -9.88 -32.41
CA SER A 21 20.39 -9.39 -33.79
C SER A 21 19.00 -9.23 -34.40
N PHE A 22 18.50 -8.00 -34.47
CA PHE A 22 17.26 -7.65 -35.16
C PHE A 22 17.48 -7.62 -36.68
N GLU A 23 17.72 -8.78 -37.27
CA GLU A 23 17.84 -8.94 -38.72
C GLU A 23 16.47 -8.82 -39.39
N VAL A 24 16.42 -8.12 -40.53
CA VAL A 24 15.18 -7.90 -41.29
C VAL A 24 14.85 -9.15 -42.10
N MET A 25 13.64 -9.69 -41.91
CA MET A 25 13.14 -10.81 -42.70
C MET A 25 12.44 -10.35 -43.99
N ASP A 26 12.40 -11.22 -45.01
CA ASP A 26 11.74 -10.93 -46.29
C ASP A 26 10.21 -10.83 -46.18
N ASP A 27 9.63 -11.52 -45.20
CA ASP A 27 8.20 -11.49 -44.90
C ASP A 27 7.93 -10.53 -43.73
N ILE A 28 7.20 -9.46 -44.02
CA ILE A 28 6.90 -8.37 -43.08
C ILE A 28 6.06 -8.87 -41.89
N ASP A 29 5.13 -9.80 -42.13
CA ASP A 29 4.28 -10.30 -41.05
C ASP A 29 5.10 -11.19 -40.10
N ALA A 30 5.98 -12.03 -40.66
CA ALA A 30 6.92 -12.84 -39.89
C ALA A 30 7.97 -12.00 -39.14
N ASP A 31 8.48 -10.93 -39.76
CA ASP A 31 9.40 -9.98 -39.16
C ASP A 31 8.77 -9.29 -37.94
N TYR A 32 7.51 -8.86 -38.08
CA TYR A 32 6.78 -8.23 -36.99
C TYR A 32 6.49 -9.20 -35.82
N GLU A 33 6.06 -10.43 -36.11
CA GLU A 33 5.81 -11.43 -35.06
C GLU A 33 7.11 -11.77 -34.30
N ASN A 34 8.22 -11.92 -35.02
CA ASN A 34 9.53 -12.16 -34.41
C ASN A 34 9.97 -10.98 -33.54
N LEU A 35 9.80 -9.74 -34.01
CA LEU A 35 10.09 -8.53 -33.23
C LEU A 35 9.25 -8.47 -31.94
N VAL A 36 7.94 -8.73 -32.04
CA VAL A 36 7.07 -8.73 -30.86
C VAL A 36 7.50 -9.83 -29.89
N GLN A 37 7.77 -11.02 -30.39
CA GLN A 37 8.17 -12.16 -29.56
C GLN A 37 9.48 -11.86 -28.81
N THR A 38 10.54 -11.47 -29.52
CA THR A 38 11.84 -11.11 -28.91
C THR A 38 11.71 -10.00 -27.87
N VAL A 39 10.96 -8.94 -28.17
CA VAL A 39 10.70 -7.85 -27.21
C VAL A 39 9.94 -8.35 -25.98
N THR A 40 8.96 -9.24 -26.15
CA THR A 40 8.23 -9.81 -25.01
C THR A 40 9.09 -10.75 -24.18
N GLU A 41 9.98 -11.52 -24.80
CA GLU A 41 10.93 -12.42 -24.13
C GLU A 41 11.96 -11.63 -23.32
N ILE A 42 12.57 -10.59 -23.90
CA ILE A 42 13.44 -9.65 -23.18
C ILE A 42 12.68 -9.01 -22.01
N ALA A 43 11.48 -8.49 -22.26
CA ALA A 43 10.67 -7.85 -21.22
C ALA A 43 10.24 -8.81 -20.11
N SER A 44 10.06 -10.10 -20.42
CA SER A 44 9.73 -11.12 -19.41
C SER A 44 10.95 -11.51 -18.57
N SER A 45 12.12 -11.64 -19.20
CA SER A 45 13.39 -12.01 -18.57
C SER A 45 13.96 -10.90 -17.69
N CYS A 46 13.73 -9.64 -18.06
CA CYS A 46 14.16 -8.46 -17.31
C CYS A 46 13.17 -7.99 -16.24
N ARG A 47 12.03 -8.67 -16.05
CA ARG A 47 11.11 -8.33 -14.96
C ARG A 47 11.70 -8.75 -13.63
N SER A 48 11.99 -7.75 -12.80
CA SER A 48 12.32 -7.96 -11.41
C SER A 48 11.12 -7.65 -10.51
N ILE A 49 11.07 -8.27 -9.34
CA ILE A 49 10.07 -7.93 -8.32
C ILE A 49 10.25 -6.46 -7.95
N ALA A 50 9.19 -5.67 -8.02
CA ALA A 50 9.24 -4.28 -7.60
C ALA A 50 9.71 -4.26 -6.13
N PRO A 51 10.74 -3.48 -5.80
CA PRO A 51 11.21 -3.40 -4.44
C PRO A 51 10.07 -2.89 -3.57
N ASN A 52 9.70 -3.70 -2.57
CA ASN A 52 8.69 -3.36 -1.58
C ASN A 52 8.94 -1.94 -1.04
N HIS A 53 7.87 -1.21 -0.72
CA HIS A 53 7.99 0.16 -0.20
C HIS A 53 8.92 0.28 1.02
N SER A 54 9.12 -0.80 1.78
CA SER A 54 10.06 -0.91 2.89
C SER A 54 11.52 -1.12 2.47
N SER A 55 11.79 -1.86 1.38
CA SER A 55 13.17 -2.15 0.94
C SER A 55 13.85 -0.94 0.29
N ARG A 56 13.08 0.01 -0.24
CA ARG A 56 13.60 1.30 -0.75
C ARG A 56 13.96 2.31 0.35
N ARG A 57 13.49 2.10 1.59
CA ARG A 57 13.70 3.05 2.70
C ARG A 57 14.94 2.76 3.54
N ILE A 58 15.41 1.52 3.52
CA ILE A 58 16.54 1.06 4.31
C ILE A 58 17.55 0.44 3.35
N SER A 59 18.78 0.95 3.39
CA SER A 59 19.87 0.51 2.52
C SER A 59 20.26 -0.95 2.81
N ALA A 60 20.90 -1.59 1.82
CA ALA A 60 21.36 -2.97 1.97
C ALA A 60 22.37 -3.13 3.12
N SER A 61 23.23 -2.13 3.31
CA SER A 61 24.21 -2.13 4.40
C SER A 61 23.54 -2.05 5.78
N THR A 62 22.52 -1.21 5.96
CA THR A 62 21.75 -1.13 7.21
C THR A 62 20.96 -2.42 7.47
N ARG A 63 20.42 -3.06 6.43
CA ARG A 63 19.78 -4.38 6.54
C ARG A 63 20.75 -5.45 7.04
N ALA A 64 21.98 -5.49 6.51
CA ALA A 64 23.01 -6.40 6.99
C ALA A 64 23.37 -6.17 8.48
N LEU A 65 23.41 -4.91 8.93
CA LEU A 65 23.63 -4.60 10.35
C LEU A 65 22.47 -5.09 11.25
N LEU A 66 21.23 -4.93 10.79
CA LEU A 66 20.05 -5.41 11.52
C LEU A 66 20.01 -6.94 11.60
N GLU A 67 20.42 -7.62 10.53
CA GLU A 67 20.54 -9.07 10.48
C GLU A 67 21.66 -9.57 11.42
N LYS A 68 22.85 -8.94 11.37
CA LYS A 68 23.94 -9.21 12.31
C LYS A 68 23.47 -9.07 13.76
N ARG A 69 22.72 -8.01 14.07
CA ARG A 69 22.16 -7.78 15.42
C ARG A 69 21.15 -8.85 15.82
N ARG A 70 20.34 -9.33 14.88
CA ARG A 70 19.31 -10.36 15.12
C ARG A 70 19.92 -11.70 15.52
N ASN A 71 21.08 -12.01 14.95
CA ASN A 71 21.76 -13.30 15.14
C ASN A 71 22.82 -13.26 16.25
N MET A 72 23.10 -12.09 16.85
CA MET A 72 24.07 -11.92 17.93
C MET A 72 23.43 -12.20 19.29
N ASP A 73 24.05 -13.08 20.09
CA ASP A 73 23.64 -13.32 21.47
C ASP A 73 23.91 -12.07 22.33
N ARG A 74 22.88 -11.64 23.07
CA ARG A 74 22.92 -10.44 23.89
C ARG A 74 23.71 -10.62 25.19
N GLN A 75 23.68 -11.81 25.78
CA GLN A 75 24.32 -12.09 27.07
C GLN A 75 25.82 -12.32 26.90
N GLU A 76 26.20 -13.10 25.89
CA GLU A 76 27.60 -13.40 25.59
C GLU A 76 28.34 -12.16 25.07
N ASN A 77 27.70 -11.35 24.23
CA ASN A 77 28.32 -10.22 23.54
C ASN A 77 27.72 -8.86 23.94
N HIS A 78 27.48 -8.64 25.23
CA HIS A 78 26.73 -7.46 25.74
C HIS A 78 27.26 -6.10 25.22
N VAL A 79 28.58 -5.89 25.24
CA VAL A 79 29.19 -4.62 24.81
C VAL A 79 29.02 -4.41 23.30
N GLU A 80 29.37 -5.43 22.50
CA GLU A 80 29.22 -5.38 21.04
C GLU A 80 27.77 -5.22 20.62
N TYR A 81 26.86 -5.93 21.28
CA TYR A 81 25.42 -5.82 21.04
C TYR A 81 24.92 -4.40 21.30
N THR A 82 25.42 -3.74 22.34
CA THR A 82 25.05 -2.36 22.68
C THR A 82 25.55 -1.37 21.63
N LEU A 83 26.80 -1.51 21.20
CA LEU A 83 27.39 -0.68 20.14
C LEU A 83 26.67 -0.89 18.80
N LEU A 84 26.44 -2.16 18.42
CA LEU A 84 25.72 -2.52 17.20
C LEU A 84 24.28 -2.01 17.22
N SER A 85 23.60 -2.08 18.36
CA SER A 85 22.25 -1.51 18.53
C SER A 85 22.24 0.00 18.36
N ARG A 86 23.26 0.72 18.86
CA ARG A 86 23.40 2.16 18.65
C ARG A 86 23.64 2.48 17.17
N LEU A 87 24.55 1.75 16.53
CA LEU A 87 24.87 1.91 15.11
C LEU A 87 23.64 1.63 14.23
N CYS A 88 22.88 0.57 14.50
CA CYS A 88 21.64 0.27 13.77
C CYS A 88 20.64 1.43 13.83
N ARG A 89 20.41 2.00 15.02
CA ARG A 89 19.49 3.14 15.19
C ARG A 89 19.97 4.36 14.41
N GLN A 90 21.27 4.65 14.45
CA GLN A 90 21.85 5.76 13.72
C GLN A 90 21.67 5.58 12.20
N ARG A 91 22.07 4.42 11.66
CA ARG A 91 21.95 4.13 10.22
C ARG A 91 20.51 4.11 9.73
N ILE A 92 19.57 3.61 10.52
CA ILE A 92 18.13 3.71 10.20
C ILE A 92 17.68 5.17 10.12
N ALA A 93 18.10 6.01 11.07
CA ALA A 93 17.73 7.42 11.07
C ALA A 93 18.29 8.17 9.85
N GLU A 94 19.54 7.88 9.48
CA GLU A 94 20.21 8.41 8.29
C GLU A 94 19.50 7.96 7.00
N ASP A 95 19.21 6.66 6.86
CA ASP A 95 18.49 6.10 5.71
C ASP A 95 17.10 6.74 5.55
N HIS A 96 16.36 6.93 6.66
CA HIS A 96 15.06 7.61 6.62
C HIS A 96 15.18 9.08 6.20
N ALA A 97 16.20 9.80 6.69
CA ALA A 97 16.44 11.19 6.30
C ALA A 97 16.81 11.29 4.81
N ASN A 98 17.68 10.40 4.33
CA ASN A 98 18.09 10.32 2.93
C ASN A 98 16.91 10.00 2.01
N PHE A 99 16.08 9.02 2.40
CA PHE A 99 14.86 8.70 1.66
C PHE A 99 13.91 9.90 1.59
N ALA A 100 13.66 10.58 2.72
CA ALA A 100 12.80 11.76 2.73
C ALA A 100 13.37 12.89 1.85
N ARG A 101 14.68 13.13 1.90
CA ARG A 101 15.36 14.12 1.06
C ARG A 101 15.24 13.79 -0.42
N SER A 102 15.64 12.58 -0.82
CA SER A 102 15.58 12.13 -2.21
C SER A 102 14.14 12.19 -2.75
N LYS A 103 13.16 11.74 -1.96
CA LYS A 103 11.76 11.79 -2.40
C LYS A 103 11.23 13.21 -2.55
N LEU A 104 11.64 14.15 -1.71
CA LEU A 104 11.25 15.55 -1.86
C LEU A 104 11.92 16.21 -3.07
N LEU A 105 13.18 15.88 -3.37
CA LEU A 105 13.88 16.35 -4.56
C LEU A 105 13.22 15.85 -5.85
N ASP A 106 12.94 14.54 -5.93
CA ASP A 106 12.22 13.92 -7.04
C ASP A 106 10.86 14.59 -7.30
N GLU A 107 10.09 14.88 -6.24
CA GLU A 107 8.81 15.57 -6.40
C GLU A 107 8.98 17.06 -6.80
N ALA A 108 10.07 17.72 -6.38
CA ALA A 108 10.39 19.09 -6.79
C ALA A 108 10.77 19.15 -8.28
N GLU A 109 11.64 18.26 -8.73
CA GLU A 109 12.09 18.14 -10.13
C GLU A 109 10.91 17.86 -11.06
N ASN A 110 9.99 16.99 -10.62
CA ASN A 110 8.77 16.67 -11.35
C ASN A 110 7.66 17.73 -11.23
N ARG A 111 7.94 18.90 -10.62
CA ARG A 111 6.98 20.01 -10.39
C ARG A 111 5.70 19.58 -9.65
N ARG A 112 5.81 18.56 -8.80
CA ARG A 112 4.70 18.03 -8.00
C ARG A 112 4.60 18.76 -6.67
N SER A 113 3.45 18.63 -6.02
CA SER A 113 3.19 19.33 -4.76
C SER A 113 4.03 18.75 -3.60
N LEU A 114 5.03 19.51 -3.15
CA LEU A 114 5.85 19.20 -1.97
C LEU A 114 5.04 19.01 -0.68
N ARG A 115 3.92 19.72 -0.52
CA ARG A 115 3.03 19.57 0.65
C ARG A 115 2.46 18.15 0.74
N LYS A 116 1.90 17.66 -0.38
CA LYS A 116 1.42 16.27 -0.51
C LYS A 116 2.54 15.26 -0.29
N ALA A 117 3.74 15.50 -0.82
CA ALA A 117 4.90 14.62 -0.64
C ALA A 117 5.31 14.52 0.84
N LYS A 118 5.47 15.64 1.54
CA LYS A 118 5.75 15.68 2.99
C LYS A 118 4.69 14.92 3.79
N ARG A 119 3.41 15.11 3.46
CA ARG A 119 2.31 14.42 4.14
C ARG A 119 2.39 12.91 3.95
N LYS A 120 2.60 12.42 2.73
CA LYS A 120 2.80 10.99 2.46
C LYS A 120 3.97 10.42 3.27
N ILE A 121 5.11 11.10 3.31
CA ILE A 121 6.27 10.68 4.11
C ILE A 121 5.91 10.57 5.61
N ALA A 122 5.13 11.50 6.14
CA ALA A 122 4.71 11.53 7.53
C ALA A 122 3.64 10.47 7.88
N GLU A 123 2.65 10.25 7.01
CA GLU A 123 1.57 9.25 7.21
C GLU A 123 2.14 7.85 7.44
N HIS A 124 3.22 7.49 6.74
CA HIS A 124 3.90 6.20 6.94
C HIS A 124 4.67 6.08 8.27
N ARG A 125 4.68 7.10 9.15
CA ARG A 125 5.29 7.03 10.50
C ARG A 125 4.28 6.58 11.57
N LEU A 126 2.98 6.62 11.27
CA LEU A 126 1.92 6.29 12.22
C LEU A 126 1.59 4.79 12.16
N ARG A 127 2.56 3.95 12.56
CA ARG A 127 2.28 2.53 12.84
C ARG A 127 2.06 2.36 14.34
N ILE A 128 0.95 1.72 14.72
CA ILE A 128 0.72 1.29 16.11
C ILE A 128 1.82 0.25 16.44
N PRO A 129 2.72 0.53 17.41
CA PRO A 129 3.88 -0.32 17.63
C PRO A 129 3.55 -1.61 18.41
N CYS A 130 2.54 -1.55 19.29
CA CYS A 130 2.06 -2.70 20.06
C CYS A 130 0.64 -2.44 20.57
N LEU A 131 -0.09 -3.52 20.84
CA LEU A 131 -1.37 -3.50 21.55
C LEU A 131 -1.23 -4.25 22.88
N LYS A 132 -2.15 -3.99 23.81
CA LYS A 132 -2.28 -4.78 25.04
C LYS A 132 -3.32 -5.87 24.82
N THR A 133 -3.00 -7.10 25.23
CA THR A 133 -3.99 -8.18 25.34
C THR A 133 -4.93 -7.92 26.53
N ALA A 134 -6.03 -8.67 26.61
CA ALA A 134 -6.95 -8.61 27.75
C ALA A 134 -6.25 -8.83 29.12
N ASN A 135 -5.20 -9.66 29.13
CA ASN A 135 -4.38 -9.94 30.31
C ASN A 135 -3.34 -8.83 30.61
N GLY A 136 -3.35 -7.72 29.87
CA GLY A 136 -2.45 -6.57 30.04
C GLY A 136 -1.05 -6.73 29.44
N THR A 137 -0.72 -7.89 28.85
CA THR A 137 0.58 -8.16 28.22
C THR A 137 0.71 -7.40 26.89
N ARG A 138 1.93 -6.92 26.58
CA ARG A 138 2.20 -6.24 25.30
C ARG A 138 2.37 -7.25 24.16
N CYS A 139 1.61 -7.07 23.08
CA CYS A 139 1.74 -7.81 21.82
C CYS A 139 2.24 -6.88 20.71
N CYS A 140 3.36 -7.23 20.09
CA CYS A 140 4.03 -6.45 19.06
C CYS A 140 4.01 -7.14 17.68
N SER A 141 3.55 -8.39 17.60
CA SER A 141 3.43 -9.13 16.35
C SER A 141 2.19 -8.68 15.59
N ILE A 142 2.29 -8.53 14.26
CA ILE A 142 1.16 -8.15 13.41
C ILE A 142 -0.01 -9.14 13.55
N PRO A 143 0.16 -10.47 13.40
CA PRO A 143 -0.96 -11.39 13.51
C PRO A 143 -1.60 -11.38 14.92
N GLY A 144 -0.79 -11.23 15.97
CA GLY A 144 -1.32 -11.14 17.33
C GLY A 144 -2.05 -9.82 17.58
N MET A 145 -1.60 -8.71 16.98
CA MET A 145 -2.32 -7.44 17.04
C MET A 145 -3.66 -7.51 16.30
N GLU A 146 -3.70 -8.18 15.14
CA GLU A 146 -4.94 -8.40 14.37
C GLU A 146 -5.95 -9.24 15.17
N GLU A 147 -5.50 -10.31 15.83
CA GLU A 147 -6.34 -11.14 16.69
C GLU A 147 -6.93 -10.33 17.88
N ILE A 148 -6.11 -9.49 18.51
CA ILE A 148 -6.55 -8.60 19.60
C ILE A 148 -7.63 -7.63 19.09
N LEU A 149 -7.41 -6.98 17.95
CA LEU A 149 -8.37 -6.04 17.37
C LEU A 149 -9.66 -6.75 16.96
N SER A 150 -9.54 -7.91 16.31
CA SER A 150 -10.68 -8.72 15.89
C SER A 150 -11.54 -9.11 17.10
N THR A 151 -10.92 -9.61 18.16
CA THR A 151 -11.62 -10.01 19.39
C THR A 151 -12.28 -8.81 20.05
N PHE A 152 -11.56 -7.69 20.18
CA PHE A 152 -12.07 -6.46 20.79
C PHE A 152 -13.27 -5.91 20.04
N TYR A 153 -13.16 -5.70 18.73
CA TYR A 153 -14.26 -5.13 17.93
C TYR A 153 -15.41 -6.13 17.77
N SER A 154 -15.13 -7.42 17.68
CA SER A 154 -16.18 -8.44 17.72
C SER A 154 -16.95 -8.38 19.03
N ALA A 155 -16.28 -8.23 20.18
CA ALA A 155 -16.97 -8.06 21.46
C ALA A 155 -17.73 -6.73 21.54
N LEU A 156 -17.14 -5.65 21.06
CA LEU A 156 -17.76 -4.31 21.08
C LEU A 156 -19.03 -4.23 20.24
N PHE A 157 -19.05 -4.92 19.09
CA PHE A 157 -20.17 -4.93 18.16
C PHE A 157 -21.03 -6.19 18.25
N LYS A 158 -20.74 -7.12 19.18
CA LYS A 158 -21.68 -8.17 19.54
C LYS A 158 -22.89 -7.48 20.17
N SER A 159 -23.99 -7.50 19.44
CA SER A 159 -25.27 -6.97 19.90
C SER A 159 -25.82 -7.87 21.01
N ASP A 160 -25.67 -7.45 22.27
CA ASP A 160 -26.40 -8.05 23.41
C ASP A 160 -27.86 -7.58 23.49
N LEU A 161 -28.24 -6.65 22.63
CA LEU A 161 -29.63 -6.30 22.44
C LEU A 161 -30.26 -7.44 21.65
N LEU A 162 -31.05 -8.27 22.34
CA LEU A 162 -32.27 -8.81 21.76
C LEU A 162 -33.07 -7.59 21.29
N VAL A 163 -32.77 -7.11 20.10
CA VAL A 163 -33.73 -6.38 19.31
C VAL A 163 -34.78 -7.45 19.03
N ALA A 164 -35.73 -7.59 19.96
CA ALA A 164 -37.05 -8.05 19.60
C ALA A 164 -37.34 -7.23 18.36
N SER A 165 -37.40 -7.92 17.21
CA SER A 165 -37.72 -7.30 15.94
C SER A 165 -38.92 -6.45 16.26
N LYS A 166 -38.72 -5.13 16.33
CA LYS A 166 -39.82 -4.21 16.52
C LYS A 166 -40.58 -4.44 15.22
N GLU A 167 -41.58 -5.30 15.27
CA GLU A 167 -42.62 -5.34 14.26
C GLU A 167 -42.91 -3.88 14.01
N ARG A 168 -42.65 -3.44 12.78
CA ARG A 168 -42.85 -2.04 12.38
C ARG A 168 -44.21 -1.69 12.94
N SER A 169 -44.22 -0.84 13.98
CA SER A 169 -45.45 -0.30 14.53
C SER A 169 -46.22 0.18 13.31
N ALA A 170 -47.44 -0.32 13.15
CA ALA A 170 -48.32 0.06 12.05
C ALA A 170 -48.22 1.57 11.88
N MET A 171 -47.88 1.96 10.65
CA MET A 171 -47.52 3.28 10.19
C MET A 171 -47.92 4.41 11.15
N GLU A 172 -46.92 5.08 11.71
CA GLU A 172 -47.11 6.48 12.08
C GLU A 172 -47.55 7.19 10.80
N GLU A 173 -48.79 7.67 10.78
CA GLU A 173 -49.46 8.19 9.59
C GLU A 173 -48.73 9.47 9.18
N THR A 174 -47.71 9.32 8.34
CA THR A 174 -46.92 10.44 7.86
C THR A 174 -47.80 11.30 6.98
N LEU A 175 -47.81 12.61 7.24
CA LEU A 175 -48.54 13.58 6.42
C LEU A 175 -48.23 13.37 4.93
N PRO A 176 -49.24 13.46 4.05
CA PRO A 176 -49.03 13.29 2.62
C PRO A 176 -48.10 14.38 2.10
N PHE A 177 -47.13 14.00 1.27
CA PHE A 177 -46.21 14.95 0.63
C PHE A 177 -46.99 16.00 -0.16
N LEU A 178 -46.62 17.27 0.04
CA LEU A 178 -47.21 18.37 -0.71
C LEU A 178 -46.58 18.43 -2.11
N SER A 179 -47.39 18.61 -3.15
CA SER A 179 -46.89 18.80 -4.52
C SER A 179 -45.76 19.85 -4.67
N PRO A 180 -45.79 21.02 -3.98
CA PRO A 180 -44.66 21.95 -4.00
C PRO A 180 -43.38 21.41 -3.36
N GLU A 181 -43.47 20.58 -2.33
CA GLU A 181 -42.31 19.96 -1.67
C GLU A 181 -41.61 18.97 -2.62
N VAL A 182 -42.40 18.13 -3.29
CA VAL A 182 -41.90 17.19 -4.30
C VAL A 182 -41.24 17.94 -5.46
N ARG A 183 -41.87 19.03 -5.94
CA ARG A 183 -41.31 19.86 -7.01
C ARG A 183 -39.97 20.48 -6.61
N HIS A 184 -39.89 21.06 -5.42
CA HIS A 184 -38.66 21.68 -4.91
C HIS A 184 -37.53 20.66 -4.77
N ALA A 185 -37.83 19.44 -4.28
CA ALA A 185 -36.86 18.36 -4.18
C ALA A 185 -36.30 17.99 -5.57
N ILE A 186 -37.15 17.79 -6.57
CA ILE A 186 -36.71 17.44 -7.94
C ILE A 186 -35.85 18.55 -8.56
N GLU A 187 -36.23 19.81 -8.36
CA GLU A 187 -35.48 20.97 -8.91
C GLU A 187 -34.11 21.17 -8.26
N THR A 188 -33.97 20.81 -6.98
CA THR A 188 -32.71 20.95 -6.24
C THR A 188 -31.76 19.76 -6.39
N MET A 189 -32.22 18.66 -7.00
CA MET A 189 -31.37 17.49 -7.23
C MET A 189 -30.26 17.80 -8.26
N PRO A 190 -28.99 17.48 -7.97
CA PRO A 190 -27.89 17.74 -8.87
C PRO A 190 -27.96 16.81 -10.09
N ARG A 191 -28.11 17.39 -11.28
CA ARG A 191 -28.17 16.67 -12.56
C ARG A 191 -26.82 16.05 -12.94
N GLY A 192 -26.87 14.93 -13.67
CA GLY A 192 -25.67 14.26 -14.21
C GLY A 192 -24.95 13.33 -13.22
N LYS A 193 -25.65 12.82 -12.20
CA LYS A 193 -25.15 11.71 -11.39
C LYS A 193 -25.37 10.39 -12.12
N ALA A 194 -24.39 9.49 -12.01
CA ALA A 194 -24.50 8.15 -12.57
C ALA A 194 -25.76 7.46 -12.02
N PRO A 195 -26.57 6.80 -12.87
CA PRO A 195 -27.79 6.13 -12.45
C PRO A 195 -27.49 5.03 -11.42
N GLY A 196 -28.44 4.81 -10.51
CA GLY A 196 -28.39 3.74 -9.53
C GLY A 196 -28.55 2.36 -10.17
N LYS A 197 -28.64 1.32 -9.33
CA LYS A 197 -28.86 -0.07 -9.80
C LYS A 197 -30.21 -0.25 -10.52
N ASP A 198 -31.14 0.65 -10.26
CA ASP A 198 -32.46 0.80 -10.89
C ASP A 198 -32.42 1.52 -12.26
N GLY A 199 -31.27 2.08 -12.64
CA GLY A 199 -31.07 2.69 -13.97
C GLY A 199 -31.68 4.08 -14.13
N ILE A 200 -32.24 4.66 -13.06
CA ILE A 200 -32.90 5.97 -13.10
C ILE A 200 -31.87 7.07 -12.77
N SER A 201 -31.86 8.13 -13.56
CA SER A 201 -31.06 9.35 -13.35
C SER A 201 -31.95 10.58 -13.47
N VAL A 202 -31.50 11.70 -12.88
CA VAL A 202 -32.20 13.00 -12.84
C VAL A 202 -31.67 13.95 -13.90
#